data_AF-A0A6I2ML05-F1
#
_entry.id   AF-A0A6I2ML05-F1
#
_cell.length_a   1.000
_cell.length_b   1.000
_cell.length_c   1.000
_cell.angle_alpha   90.00
_cell.angle_beta   90.00
_cell.angle_gamma   90.00
#
_symmetry.space_group_name_H-M   'P 1'
#
loop_
_entity.id
_entity.type
_entity.pdbx_description
1 polymer ?
#
loop_
_entity_poly.entity_id
_entity_poly.type
_entity_poly.pdbx_seq_one_letter_code
_entity_poly.pdbx_strand_id
1 'polypeptide(L)'
;MKPKTKVLLLVAIVLSAYQTFAQRGVRIAYVDMEYILENVEEYREATDQLENKVEKWKVEIEQKQSVVEQMKKDLMAEKVLLTNELIEEREEEILILEKEMIEYQQDRFGPQGDLVLQKRRLIQPIQDQVFNEVQKIGANKKYDFIFDKSADVVMLYSEKRHDISDLVLRGIARTRKISKPKKSDTKNRLSDFEGDDAPAEEEMSDALKERIELAKQAEEARAKTAEEKRAEQLKIREERKKAYDERRKKLLEEREAKKKAKEEERNKESDQEETEETK
;
A
#
# COMPACT_ATOMS: atom_id res chain seq x y z
N MET A 1 57.08 53.90 35.16
CA MET A 1 56.50 52.62 35.65
C MET A 1 57.63 51.70 36.08
N LYS A 2 57.59 51.17 37.32
CA LYS A 2 58.59 50.22 37.85
C LYS A 2 58.66 48.97 36.94
N PRO A 3 59.81 48.27 36.79
CA PRO A 3 59.92 47.11 35.89
C PRO A 3 58.86 46.05 36.18
N LYS A 4 58.50 45.86 37.46
CA LYS A 4 57.42 44.98 37.91
C LYS A 4 56.04 45.33 37.32
N THR A 5 55.69 46.61 37.20
CA THR A 5 54.43 47.05 36.58
C THR A 5 54.40 46.86 35.06
N LYS A 6 55.56 46.87 34.38
CA LYS A 6 55.63 46.60 32.93
C LYS A 6 55.46 45.10 32.65
N VAL A 7 56.06 44.24 33.46
CA VAL A 7 55.90 42.78 33.38
C VAL A 7 54.46 42.36 33.65
N LEU A 8 53.83 42.94 34.67
CA LEU A 8 52.43 42.64 35.00
C LEU A 8 51.46 43.05 33.88
N LEU A 9 51.72 44.18 33.23
CA LEU A 9 50.93 44.63 32.07
C LEU A 9 51.13 43.73 30.84
N LEU A 10 52.34 43.24 30.61
CA LEU A 10 52.64 42.32 29.50
C LEU A 10 51.97 40.95 29.71
N VAL A 11 52.00 40.43 30.94
CA VAL A 11 51.27 39.20 31.31
C VAL A 11 49.76 39.36 31.15
N ALA A 12 49.20 40.51 31.54
CA ALA A 12 47.78 40.80 31.36
C ALA A 12 47.37 40.85 29.88
N ILE A 13 48.20 41.45 29.01
CA ILE A 13 47.96 41.48 27.56
C ILE A 13 47.99 40.06 26.97
N VAL A 14 48.99 39.25 27.35
CA VAL A 14 49.09 37.86 26.88
C VAL A 14 47.88 37.03 27.34
N LEU A 15 47.47 37.14 28.60
CA LEU A 15 46.27 36.47 29.13
C LEU A 15 44.98 36.93 28.42
N SER A 16 44.86 38.22 28.08
CA SER A 16 43.70 38.72 27.33
C SER A 16 43.66 38.23 25.88
N ALA A 17 44.82 38.00 25.25
CA ALA A 17 44.91 37.44 23.90
C ALA A 17 44.54 35.95 23.83
N TYR A 18 44.64 35.21 24.94
CA TYR A 18 44.16 33.82 25.00
C TYR A 18 42.62 33.71 25.01
N GLN A 19 41.90 34.76 25.43
CA GLN A 19 40.43 34.73 25.51
C GLN A 19 39.74 34.84 24.14
N THR A 20 40.43 35.30 23.10
CA THR A 20 39.83 35.48 21.75
C THR A 20 39.72 34.18 20.96
N PHE A 21 40.44 33.12 21.34
CA PHE A 21 40.38 31.82 20.65
C PHE A 21 39.20 30.92 21.10
N ALA A 22 38.52 31.28 22.19
CA ALA A 22 37.44 30.46 22.77
C ALA A 22 36.03 30.76 22.21
N GLN A 23 35.87 31.78 21.37
CA GLN A 23 34.57 32.22 20.85
C GLN A 23 34.19 31.54 19.52
N ARG A 24 34.24 30.20 19.43
CA ARG A 24 33.49 29.52 18.35
C ARG A 24 32.02 29.50 18.74
N GLY A 25 31.26 30.48 18.23
CA GLY A 25 29.81 30.45 18.34
C GLY A 25 29.23 29.18 17.72
N VAL A 26 28.14 28.69 18.30
CA VAL A 26 27.40 27.52 17.80
C VAL A 26 26.93 27.81 16.38
N ARG A 27 27.30 26.95 15.43
CA ARG A 27 26.90 27.09 14.03
C ARG A 27 25.64 26.29 13.78
N ILE A 28 24.56 27.02 13.60
CA ILE A 28 23.22 26.49 13.37
C ILE A 28 22.85 26.72 11.90
N ALA A 29 22.30 25.69 11.28
CA ALA A 29 21.64 25.77 9.98
C ALA A 29 20.22 25.19 10.09
N TYR A 30 19.40 25.46 9.08
CA TYR A 30 18.11 24.80 8.92
C TYR A 30 17.92 24.33 7.48
N VAL A 31 17.02 23.37 7.34
CA VAL A 31 16.62 22.74 6.09
C VAL A 31 15.09 22.71 6.04
N ASP A 32 14.52 22.88 4.86
CA ASP A 32 13.12 22.63 4.59
C ASP A 32 12.99 21.28 3.87
N MET A 33 12.66 20.22 4.63
CA MET A 33 12.61 18.87 4.10
C MET A 33 11.48 18.69 3.07
N GLU A 34 10.34 19.32 3.30
CA GLU A 34 9.21 19.31 2.37
C GLU A 34 9.61 19.90 1.02
N TYR A 35 10.20 21.10 1.02
CA TYR A 35 10.71 21.72 -0.20
C TYR A 35 11.77 20.86 -0.90
N ILE A 36 12.69 20.23 -0.16
CA ILE A 36 13.68 19.36 -0.78
C ILE A 36 13.00 18.17 -1.46
N LEU A 37 12.11 17.46 -0.75
CA LEU A 37 11.47 16.26 -1.25
C LEU A 37 10.62 16.57 -2.49
N GLU A 38 9.84 17.66 -2.49
CA GLU A 38 9.03 18.06 -3.65
C GLU A 38 9.86 18.33 -4.92
N ASN A 39 11.10 18.81 -4.76
CA ASN A 39 12.01 19.07 -5.88
C ASN A 39 12.83 17.84 -6.32
N VAL A 40 12.71 16.71 -5.62
CA VAL A 40 13.34 15.45 -6.00
C VAL A 40 12.40 14.67 -6.93
N GLU A 41 12.85 14.45 -8.17
CA GLU A 41 12.09 13.74 -9.21
C GLU A 41 11.59 12.36 -8.75
N GLU A 42 12.43 11.59 -8.05
CA GLU A 42 12.08 10.27 -7.51
C GLU A 42 10.94 10.34 -6.48
N TYR A 43 10.84 11.44 -5.72
CA TYR A 43 9.76 11.65 -4.76
C TYR A 43 8.44 11.98 -5.45
N ARG A 44 8.49 12.78 -6.52
CA ARG A 44 7.32 13.08 -7.34
C ARG A 44 6.79 11.81 -7.99
N GLU A 45 7.65 11.00 -8.61
CA GLU A 45 7.26 9.72 -9.19
C GLU A 45 6.66 8.75 -8.15
N ALA A 46 7.27 8.66 -6.97
CA ALA A 46 6.76 7.83 -5.89
C ALA A 46 5.38 8.31 -5.38
N THR A 47 5.20 9.62 -5.28
CA THR A 47 3.92 10.24 -4.88
C THR A 47 2.86 9.99 -5.93
N ASP A 48 3.15 10.21 -7.21
CA ASP A 48 2.23 9.95 -8.33
C ASP A 48 1.81 8.46 -8.36
N GLN A 49 2.76 7.54 -8.15
CA GLN A 49 2.46 6.10 -8.07
C GLN A 49 1.55 5.75 -6.89
N LEU A 50 1.73 6.42 -5.75
CA LEU A 50 0.92 6.21 -4.56
C LEU A 50 -0.49 6.75 -4.76
N GLU A 51 -0.62 7.96 -5.31
CA GLU A 51 -1.90 8.59 -5.62
C GLU A 51 -2.74 7.73 -6.57
N ASN A 52 -2.13 7.21 -7.63
CA ASN A 52 -2.79 6.31 -8.57
C ASN A 52 -3.32 5.03 -7.89
N LYS A 53 -2.62 4.50 -6.88
CA LYS A 53 -3.10 3.34 -6.12
C LYS A 53 -4.22 3.71 -5.16
N VAL A 54 -4.10 4.87 -4.50
CA VAL A 54 -5.14 5.41 -3.61
C VAL A 54 -6.44 5.61 -4.38
N GLU A 55 -6.38 6.18 -5.58
CA GLU A 55 -7.55 6.38 -6.43
C GLU A 55 -8.20 5.04 -6.80
N LYS A 56 -7.41 4.04 -7.21
CA LYS A 56 -7.93 2.69 -7.49
C LYS A 56 -8.64 2.07 -6.28
N TRP A 57 -8.03 2.13 -5.10
CA TRP A 57 -8.66 1.61 -3.88
C TRP A 57 -9.92 2.37 -3.49
N LYS A 58 -9.97 3.69 -3.70
CA LYS A 58 -11.19 4.48 -3.49
C LYS A 58 -12.32 4.02 -4.40
N VAL A 59 -12.04 3.84 -5.69
CA VAL A 59 -13.03 3.33 -6.67
C VAL A 59 -13.51 1.93 -6.27
N GLU A 60 -12.63 1.04 -5.84
CA GLU A 60 -13.01 -0.30 -5.39
C GLU A 60 -13.89 -0.28 -4.13
N ILE A 61 -13.61 0.63 -3.18
CA ILE A 61 -14.45 0.83 -1.99
C ILE A 61 -15.82 1.36 -2.40
N GLU A 62 -15.87 2.36 -3.27
CA GLU A 62 -17.12 2.94 -3.76
C GLU A 62 -17.99 1.90 -4.49
N GLN A 63 -17.38 1.03 -5.29
CA GLN A 63 -18.07 -0.09 -5.93
C GLN A 63 -18.65 -1.07 -4.89
N LYS A 64 -17.86 -1.48 -3.89
CA LYS A 64 -18.34 -2.37 -2.81
C LYS A 64 -19.48 -1.73 -2.03
N GLN A 65 -19.37 -0.44 -1.72
CA GLN A 65 -20.41 0.31 -1.03
C GLN A 65 -21.70 0.38 -1.86
N SER A 66 -21.59 0.67 -3.17
CA SER A 66 -22.75 0.70 -4.07
C SER A 66 -23.45 -0.67 -4.16
N VAL A 67 -22.70 -1.78 -4.16
CA VAL A 67 -23.27 -3.13 -4.19
C VAL A 67 -24.04 -3.41 -2.90
N VAL A 68 -23.45 -3.11 -1.74
CA VAL A 68 -24.11 -3.25 -0.42
C VAL A 68 -25.39 -2.41 -0.37
N GLU A 69 -25.33 -1.16 -0.82
CA GLU A 69 -26.50 -0.27 -0.81
C GLU A 69 -27.61 -0.78 -1.73
N GLN A 70 -27.26 -1.31 -2.90
CA GLN A 70 -28.23 -1.91 -3.82
C GLN A 70 -28.90 -3.14 -3.21
N MET A 71 -28.15 -4.08 -2.63
CA MET A 71 -28.73 -5.27 -1.98
C MET A 71 -29.64 -4.91 -0.82
N LYS A 72 -29.30 -3.87 -0.05
CA LYS A 72 -30.19 -3.34 1.00
C LYS A 72 -31.50 -2.81 0.43
N LYS A 73 -31.45 -2.04 -0.65
CA LYS A 73 -32.65 -1.51 -1.33
C LYS A 73 -33.51 -2.65 -1.89
N ASP A 74 -32.89 -3.64 -2.52
CA ASP A 74 -33.57 -4.80 -3.09
C ASP A 74 -34.23 -5.64 -1.98
N LEU A 75 -33.54 -5.87 -0.86
CA LEU A 75 -34.12 -6.54 0.30
C LEU A 75 -35.32 -5.77 0.85
N MET A 76 -35.24 -4.43 0.98
CA MET A 76 -36.38 -3.62 1.44
C MET A 76 -37.59 -3.71 0.50
N ALA A 77 -37.37 -3.73 -0.81
CA ALA A 77 -38.44 -3.83 -1.80
C ALA A 77 -39.07 -5.23 -1.84
N GLU A 78 -38.25 -6.29 -1.74
CA GLU A 78 -38.69 -7.68 -1.82
C GLU A 78 -39.16 -8.25 -0.47
N LYS A 79 -38.91 -7.57 0.66
CA LYS A 79 -39.18 -8.07 2.03
C LYS A 79 -40.60 -8.60 2.22
N VAL A 80 -41.59 -7.99 1.58
CA VAL A 80 -43.02 -8.36 1.69
C VAL A 80 -43.34 -9.67 0.96
N LEU A 81 -42.51 -10.06 -0.01
CA LEU A 81 -42.68 -11.24 -0.85
C LEU A 81 -41.85 -12.46 -0.37
N LEU A 82 -40.92 -12.24 0.55
CA LEU A 82 -39.97 -13.25 1.04
C LEU A 82 -40.47 -13.92 2.33
N THR A 83 -39.96 -15.12 2.61
CA THR A 83 -40.15 -15.78 3.91
C THR A 83 -39.12 -15.26 4.92
N ASN A 84 -39.42 -15.39 6.21
CA ASN A 84 -38.50 -14.95 7.27
C ASN A 84 -37.10 -15.57 7.15
N GLU A 85 -36.99 -16.86 6.79
CA GLU A 85 -35.70 -17.55 6.58
C GLU A 85 -34.90 -16.92 5.42
N LEU A 86 -35.56 -16.57 4.32
CA LEU A 86 -34.91 -15.92 3.15
C LEU A 86 -34.48 -14.49 3.46
N ILE A 87 -35.22 -13.79 4.33
CA ILE A 87 -34.85 -12.44 4.79
C ILE A 87 -33.59 -12.52 5.65
N GLU A 88 -33.55 -13.46 6.60
CA GLU A 88 -32.40 -13.66 7.49
C GLU A 88 -31.13 -14.02 6.70
N GLU A 89 -31.21 -14.94 5.74
CA GLU A 89 -30.08 -15.31 4.87
C GLU A 89 -29.53 -14.11 4.07
N ARG A 90 -30.41 -13.27 3.51
CA ARG A 90 -29.97 -12.08 2.78
C ARG A 90 -29.45 -10.96 3.70
N GLU A 91 -30.00 -10.82 4.89
CA GLU A 91 -29.48 -9.90 5.90
C GLU A 91 -28.07 -10.33 6.35
N GLU A 92 -27.83 -11.63 6.53
CA GLU A 92 -26.49 -12.19 6.78
C GLU A 92 -25.52 -11.92 5.63
N GLU A 93 -25.93 -12.14 4.38
CA GLU A 93 -25.09 -11.86 3.19
C GLU A 93 -24.69 -10.38 3.12
N ILE A 94 -25.64 -9.47 3.36
CA ILE A 94 -25.37 -8.02 3.43
C ILE A 94 -24.37 -7.72 4.55
N LEU A 95 -24.54 -8.29 5.74
CA LEU A 95 -23.64 -8.07 6.87
C LEU A 95 -22.21 -8.58 6.59
N ILE A 96 -22.07 -9.72 5.92
CA ILE A 96 -20.77 -10.25 5.49
C ILE A 96 -20.10 -9.25 4.54
N LEU A 97 -20.82 -8.78 3.52
CA LEU A 97 -20.26 -7.85 2.51
C LEU A 97 -19.94 -6.48 3.11
N GLU A 98 -20.72 -6.01 4.08
CA GLU A 98 -20.39 -4.82 4.88
C GLU A 98 -19.10 -4.99 5.67
N LYS A 99 -18.96 -6.13 6.34
CA LYS A 99 -17.77 -6.44 7.11
C LYS A 99 -16.54 -6.53 6.20
N GLU A 100 -16.64 -7.22 5.08
CA GLU A 100 -15.57 -7.31 4.08
C GLU A 100 -15.19 -5.94 3.52
N MET A 101 -16.16 -5.04 3.30
CA MET A 101 -15.89 -3.67 2.86
C MET A 101 -15.12 -2.88 3.92
N ILE A 102 -15.52 -2.98 5.19
CA ILE A 102 -14.85 -2.29 6.30
C ILE A 102 -13.43 -2.85 6.51
N GLU A 103 -13.27 -4.18 6.47
CA GLU A 103 -11.97 -4.85 6.54
C GLU A 103 -11.08 -4.41 5.37
N TYR A 104 -11.61 -4.38 4.15
CA TYR A 104 -10.88 -3.88 2.98
C TYR A 104 -10.42 -2.42 3.17
N GLN A 105 -11.31 -1.55 3.65
CA GLN A 105 -10.97 -0.16 3.92
C GLN A 105 -9.87 -0.05 5.00
N GLN A 106 -9.96 -0.85 6.06
CA GLN A 106 -8.98 -0.88 7.14
C GLN A 106 -7.62 -1.43 6.68
N ASP A 107 -7.61 -2.47 5.86
CA ASP A 107 -6.39 -3.07 5.30
C ASP A 107 -5.67 -2.11 4.35
N ARG A 108 -6.40 -1.25 3.63
CA ARG A 108 -5.80 -0.25 2.73
C ARG A 108 -5.41 1.04 3.46
N PHE A 109 -6.32 1.61 4.25
CA PHE A 109 -6.21 2.97 4.80
C PHE A 109 -6.02 3.03 6.32
N GLY A 110 -6.02 1.89 7.01
CA GLY A 110 -5.80 1.84 8.45
C GLY A 110 -4.38 2.25 8.86
N PRO A 111 -4.12 2.39 10.18
CA PRO A 111 -2.81 2.83 10.69
C PRO A 111 -1.63 1.92 10.30
N GLN A 112 -1.90 0.62 10.08
CA GLN A 112 -0.95 -0.36 9.56
C GLN A 112 -1.34 -0.85 8.16
N GLY A 113 -2.21 -0.11 7.47
CA GLY A 113 -2.68 -0.48 6.15
C GLY A 113 -1.62 -0.33 5.08
N ASP A 114 -1.92 -0.86 3.91
CA ASP A 114 -1.03 -0.89 2.75
C ASP A 114 -0.57 0.51 2.32
N LEU A 115 -1.43 1.53 2.46
CA LEU A 115 -1.07 2.91 2.13
C LEU A 115 0.14 3.39 2.96
N VAL A 116 0.09 3.19 4.28
CA VAL A 116 1.14 3.63 5.20
C VAL A 116 2.42 2.84 4.95
N LEU A 117 2.29 1.53 4.74
CA LEU A 117 3.43 0.65 4.46
C LEU A 117 4.12 1.00 3.14
N GLN A 118 3.35 1.24 2.08
CA GLN A 118 3.87 1.63 0.77
C GLN A 118 4.48 3.03 0.80
N LYS A 119 3.82 3.98 1.47
CA LYS A 119 4.36 5.32 1.71
C LYS A 119 5.73 5.25 2.37
N ARG A 120 5.86 4.47 3.45
CA ARG A 120 7.14 4.24 4.12
C ARG A 120 8.16 3.61 3.16
N ARG A 121 7.81 2.53 2.46
CA ARG A 121 8.73 1.82 1.57
C ARG A 121 9.28 2.69 0.42
N LEU A 122 8.44 3.56 -0.15
CA LEU A 122 8.82 4.41 -1.29
C LEU A 122 9.52 5.69 -0.85
N ILE A 123 9.01 6.35 0.21
CA ILE A 123 9.50 7.67 0.62
C ILE A 123 10.72 7.57 1.55
N GLN A 124 10.78 6.58 2.45
CA GLN A 124 11.89 6.42 3.38
C GLN A 124 13.28 6.37 2.71
N PRO A 125 13.53 5.60 1.65
CA PRO A 125 14.86 5.59 1.02
C PRO A 125 15.25 6.96 0.44
N ILE A 126 14.27 7.77 0.03
CA ILE A 126 14.51 9.13 -0.46
C ILE A 126 14.87 10.04 0.72
N GLN A 127 14.13 9.96 1.82
CA GLN A 127 14.44 10.67 3.06
C GLN A 127 15.84 10.31 3.58
N ASP A 128 16.21 9.04 3.56
CA ASP A 128 17.54 8.57 3.94
C ASP A 128 18.63 9.17 3.06
N GLN A 129 18.39 9.30 1.75
CA GLN A 129 19.32 9.99 0.84
C GLN A 129 19.48 11.47 1.20
N VAL A 130 18.38 12.18 1.45
CA VAL A 130 18.42 13.59 1.87
C VAL A 130 19.20 13.72 3.19
N PHE A 131 18.89 12.87 4.17
CA PHE A 131 19.54 12.85 5.47
C PHE A 131 21.05 12.63 5.36
N ASN A 132 21.48 11.68 4.52
CA ASN A 132 22.90 11.44 4.27
C ASN A 132 23.60 12.66 3.64
N GLU A 133 22.96 13.35 2.70
CA GLU A 133 23.50 14.58 2.12
C GLU A 133 23.57 15.73 3.15
N VAL A 134 22.53 15.88 3.98
CA VAL A 134 22.52 16.85 5.10
C VAL A 134 23.67 16.57 6.06
N GLN A 135 23.92 15.31 6.43
CA GLN A 135 25.05 14.94 7.29
C GLN A 135 26.40 15.28 6.67
N LYS A 136 26.60 14.98 5.39
CA LYS A 136 27.84 15.34 4.66
C LYS A 136 28.06 16.85 4.68
N ILE A 137 27.01 17.63 4.42
CA ILE A 137 27.08 19.10 4.42
C ILE A 137 27.36 19.62 5.83
N GLY A 138 26.70 19.05 6.84
CA GLY A 138 26.92 19.32 8.26
C GLY A 138 28.38 19.15 8.65
N ALA A 139 28.97 17.99 8.33
CA ALA A 139 30.37 17.70 8.60
C ALA A 139 31.33 18.63 7.84
N ASN A 140 31.11 18.82 6.54
CA ASN A 140 31.99 19.62 5.68
C ASN A 140 32.01 21.11 6.05
N LYS A 141 30.83 21.67 6.34
CA LYS A 141 30.69 23.07 6.79
C LYS A 141 30.86 23.23 8.30
N LYS A 142 30.97 22.11 9.02
CA LYS A 142 31.13 22.02 10.47
C LYS A 142 29.98 22.73 11.20
N TYR A 143 28.74 22.47 10.78
CA TYR A 143 27.56 22.89 11.54
C TYR A 143 27.44 21.99 12.78
N ASP A 144 27.08 22.59 13.91
CA ASP A 144 26.88 21.88 15.16
C ASP A 144 25.44 21.35 15.25
N PHE A 145 24.48 22.10 14.67
CA PHE A 145 23.07 21.71 14.59
C PHE A 145 22.48 22.05 13.22
N ILE A 146 21.61 21.16 12.73
CA ILE A 146 20.78 21.38 11.55
C ILE A 146 19.34 21.06 11.95
N PHE A 147 18.47 22.05 11.85
CA PHE A 147 17.05 21.89 12.17
C PHE A 147 16.22 21.69 10.90
N ASP A 148 15.23 20.81 10.98
CA ASP A 148 14.20 20.72 9.95
C ASP A 148 13.08 21.72 10.27
N LYS A 149 12.81 22.62 9.33
CA LYS A 149 11.72 23.61 9.40
C LYS A 149 10.35 22.97 9.21
N SER A 150 10.28 21.81 8.53
CA SER A 150 9.05 21.05 8.32
C SER A 150 8.66 20.19 9.52
N ALA A 151 9.54 20.06 10.52
CA ALA A 151 9.27 19.35 11.77
C ALA A 151 8.56 20.25 12.80
N ASP A 152 8.12 19.66 13.92
CA ASP A 152 7.39 20.33 15.01
C ASP A 152 8.16 21.46 15.74
N VAL A 153 9.37 21.80 15.28
CA VAL A 153 10.18 22.89 15.83
C VAL A 153 9.64 24.22 15.31
N VAL A 154 8.94 24.96 16.17
CA VAL A 154 8.41 26.28 15.83
C VAL A 154 9.54 27.31 15.71
N MET A 155 9.88 27.67 14.47
CA MET A 155 10.86 28.71 14.16
C MET A 155 10.14 30.02 13.79
N LEU A 156 10.18 31.00 14.70
CA LEU A 156 9.49 32.29 14.50
C LEU A 156 10.19 33.20 13.49
N TYR A 157 11.52 33.15 13.43
CA TYR A 157 12.33 33.93 12.50
C TYR A 157 13.65 33.22 12.23
N SER A 158 14.06 33.19 10.97
CA SER A 158 15.43 32.83 10.60
C SER A 158 15.88 33.64 9.39
N GLU A 159 17.17 33.94 9.38
CA GLU A 159 17.80 34.60 8.24
C GLU A 159 18.12 33.57 7.15
N LYS A 160 17.81 33.88 5.89
CA LYS A 160 18.01 32.97 4.73
C LYS A 160 19.42 32.44 4.58
N ARG A 161 20.43 33.14 5.12
CA ARG A 161 21.84 32.71 5.10
C ARG A 161 22.10 31.39 5.85
N HIS A 162 21.21 30.99 6.76
CA HIS A 162 21.32 29.72 7.50
C HIS A 162 20.53 28.59 6.84
N ASP A 163 19.80 28.89 5.75
CA ASP A 163 19.15 27.89 4.92
C ASP A 163 20.19 27.14 4.09
N ILE A 164 20.21 25.81 4.19
CA ILE A 164 21.07 24.97 3.36
C ILE A 164 20.27 24.08 2.39
N SER A 165 18.97 24.29 2.25
CA SER A 165 18.08 23.44 1.43
C SER A 165 18.53 23.35 -0.03
N ASP A 166 18.83 24.49 -0.67
CA ASP A 166 19.36 24.53 -2.04
C ASP A 166 20.74 23.87 -2.18
N LEU A 167 21.51 23.84 -1.10
CA LEU A 167 22.81 23.19 -1.09
C LEU A 167 22.65 21.66 -1.01
N VAL A 168 21.70 21.18 -0.22
CA VAL A 168 21.32 19.76 -0.15
C VAL A 168 20.75 19.28 -1.48
N LEU A 169 19.84 20.04 -2.10
CA LEU A 169 19.28 19.73 -3.43
C LEU A 169 20.37 19.56 -4.49
N ARG A 170 21.35 20.47 -4.52
CA ARG A 170 22.51 20.36 -5.41
C ARG A 170 23.40 19.15 -5.09
N GLY A 171 23.51 18.77 -3.82
CA GLY A 171 24.19 17.56 -3.38
C GLY A 171 23.53 16.30 -3.95
N ILE A 172 22.23 16.17 -3.75
CA ILE A 172 21.41 15.05 -4.27
C ILE A 172 21.51 14.96 -5.79
N ALA A 173 21.32 16.08 -6.51
CA ALA A 173 21.39 16.11 -7.96
C ALA A 173 22.79 15.73 -8.49
N ARG A 174 23.86 16.06 -7.76
CA ARG A 174 25.23 15.65 -8.11
C ARG A 174 25.44 14.16 -7.88
N THR A 175 25.02 13.63 -6.74
CA THR A 175 25.09 12.20 -6.43
C THR A 175 24.34 11.38 -7.48
N ARG A 176 23.16 11.85 -7.93
CA ARG A 176 22.40 11.24 -9.04
C ARG A 176 23.15 11.23 -10.37
N LYS A 177 23.81 12.34 -10.74
CA LYS A 177 24.60 12.42 -11.99
C LYS A 177 25.81 11.47 -11.98
N ILE A 178 26.36 11.20 -10.80
CA ILE A 178 27.50 10.28 -10.62
C ILE A 178 27.01 8.81 -10.59
N SER A 179 25.80 8.55 -10.07
CA SER A 179 25.23 7.20 -9.99
C SER A 179 24.53 6.71 -11.26
N LYS A 180 24.19 7.58 -12.22
CA LYS A 180 23.78 7.14 -13.55
C LYS A 180 24.97 6.42 -14.21
N PRO A 181 24.87 5.12 -14.55
CA PRO A 181 25.96 4.42 -15.22
C PRO A 181 26.26 5.15 -16.53
N LYS A 182 27.54 5.53 -16.70
CA LYS A 182 28.03 6.14 -17.93
C LYS A 182 27.81 5.11 -19.04
N LYS A 183 26.79 5.34 -19.89
CA LYS A 183 26.42 4.45 -21.01
C LYS A 183 27.59 4.11 -21.96
N SER A 184 28.74 4.77 -21.85
CA SER A 184 29.95 4.46 -22.63
C SER A 184 30.55 3.09 -22.27
N ASP A 185 30.50 2.68 -21.00
CA ASP A 185 31.27 1.51 -20.56
C ASP A 185 30.51 0.19 -20.81
N THR A 186 29.17 0.26 -20.91
CA THR A 186 28.35 -0.89 -21.33
C THR A 186 28.51 -1.19 -22.81
N LYS A 187 28.76 -0.17 -23.65
CA LYS A 187 28.94 -0.36 -25.09
C LYS A 187 30.29 -1.03 -25.42
N ASN A 188 31.35 -0.66 -24.70
CA ASN A 188 32.67 -1.30 -24.87
C ASN A 188 32.67 -2.77 -24.44
N ARG A 189 31.91 -3.15 -23.41
CA ARG A 189 31.83 -4.55 -22.95
C ARG A 189 31.02 -5.45 -23.89
N LEU A 190 30.12 -4.89 -24.69
CA LEU A 190 29.37 -5.63 -25.70
C LEU A 190 30.18 -5.73 -27.01
N SER A 191 30.91 -4.67 -27.38
CA SER A 191 31.79 -4.70 -28.57
C SER A 191 33.05 -5.53 -28.39
N ASP A 192 33.56 -5.70 -27.16
CA ASP A 192 34.65 -6.64 -26.87
C ASP A 192 34.18 -8.11 -26.91
N PHE A 193 32.87 -8.36 -26.92
CA PHE A 193 32.28 -9.70 -27.07
C PHE A 193 31.83 -10.00 -28.52
N GLU A 194 31.54 -8.95 -29.31
CA GLU A 194 31.17 -9.07 -30.73
C GLU A 194 32.37 -8.91 -31.70
N GLY A 195 33.60 -8.79 -31.18
CA GLY A 195 34.80 -8.76 -31.99
C GLY A 195 35.15 -10.15 -32.53
N ASP A 196 34.81 -10.37 -33.80
CA ASP A 196 35.34 -11.37 -34.75
C ASP A 196 36.34 -12.38 -34.17
N ASP A 197 35.80 -13.44 -33.56
CA ASP A 197 36.33 -14.81 -33.60
C ASP A 197 35.21 -15.69 -33.03
N ALA A 198 34.23 -16.01 -33.86
CA ALA A 198 33.27 -17.06 -33.55
C ALA A 198 33.91 -18.43 -33.87
N PRO A 199 34.26 -19.26 -32.88
CA PRO A 199 34.21 -20.70 -33.12
C PRO A 199 32.73 -21.10 -33.14
N ALA A 200 32.37 -21.83 -34.17
CA ALA A 200 31.06 -22.43 -34.33
C ALA A 200 30.67 -23.27 -33.12
N GLU A 201 29.37 -23.21 -32.78
CA GLU A 201 28.60 -24.23 -32.06
C GLU A 201 29.22 -24.78 -30.76
N GLU A 202 29.03 -24.07 -29.64
CA GLU A 202 29.04 -24.74 -28.34
C GLU A 202 27.63 -25.17 -27.97
N GLU A 203 27.43 -26.49 -27.97
CA GLU A 203 26.24 -27.16 -27.51
C GLU A 203 25.84 -26.65 -26.12
N MET A 204 24.57 -26.27 -25.98
CA MET A 204 23.91 -25.94 -24.72
C MET A 204 24.35 -26.92 -23.62
N SER A 205 25.09 -26.43 -22.61
CA SER A 205 25.60 -27.30 -21.55
C SER A 205 24.46 -28.08 -20.89
N ASP A 206 24.71 -29.35 -20.59
CA ASP A 206 23.67 -30.26 -20.08
C ASP A 206 22.98 -29.72 -18.80
N ALA A 207 23.71 -28.95 -17.99
CA ALA A 207 23.19 -28.28 -16.79
C ALA A 207 22.14 -27.19 -17.10
N LEU A 208 22.22 -26.53 -18.25
CA LEU A 208 21.25 -25.52 -18.67
C LEU A 208 19.97 -26.17 -19.21
N LYS A 209 20.10 -27.29 -19.93
CA LYS A 209 18.95 -28.09 -20.40
C LYS A 209 18.17 -28.66 -19.21
N GLU A 210 18.85 -29.23 -18.24
CA GLU A 210 18.25 -29.78 -17.02
C GLU A 210 17.48 -28.70 -16.23
N ARG A 211 18.02 -27.49 -16.12
CA ARG A 211 17.34 -26.35 -15.46
C ARG A 211 16.08 -25.90 -16.20
N ILE A 212 16.11 -25.88 -17.53
CA ILE A 212 14.95 -25.49 -18.36
C ILE A 212 13.86 -26.56 -18.26
N GLU A 213 14.23 -27.84 -18.27
CA GLU A 213 13.29 -28.95 -18.10
C GLU A 213 12.67 -28.97 -16.70
N LEU A 214 13.47 -28.74 -15.65
CA LEU A 214 12.98 -28.68 -14.28
C LEU A 214 12.06 -27.47 -14.05
N ALA A 215 12.34 -26.34 -14.69
CA ALA A 215 11.46 -25.16 -14.68
C ALA A 215 10.12 -25.44 -15.39
N LYS A 216 10.15 -26.11 -16.55
CA LYS A 216 8.94 -26.52 -17.28
C LYS A 216 8.10 -27.52 -16.48
N GLN A 217 8.74 -28.52 -15.86
CA GLN A 217 8.05 -29.50 -15.01
C GLN A 217 7.43 -28.83 -13.76
N ALA A 218 8.11 -27.84 -13.16
CA ALA A 218 7.57 -27.07 -12.05
C ALA A 218 6.38 -26.18 -12.45
N GLU A 219 6.40 -25.59 -13.64
CA GLU A 219 5.26 -24.86 -14.20
C GLU A 219 4.08 -25.79 -14.49
N GLU A 220 4.31 -26.95 -15.11
CA GLU A 220 3.27 -27.93 -15.38
C GLU A 220 2.64 -28.50 -14.10
N ALA A 221 3.43 -28.74 -13.05
CA ALA A 221 2.91 -29.17 -11.75
C ALA A 221 2.06 -28.08 -11.08
N ARG A 222 2.47 -26.80 -11.20
CA ARG A 222 1.69 -25.65 -10.70
C ARG A 222 0.40 -25.45 -11.50
N ALA A 223 0.44 -25.65 -12.81
CA ALA A 223 -0.75 -25.58 -13.67
C ALA A 223 -1.75 -26.68 -13.32
N LYS A 224 -1.30 -27.94 -13.20
CA LYS A 224 -2.16 -29.08 -12.82
C LYS A 224 -2.80 -28.89 -11.44
N THR A 225 -2.03 -28.44 -10.45
CA THR A 225 -2.57 -28.18 -9.10
C THR A 225 -3.53 -26.98 -9.05
N ALA A 226 -3.34 -25.97 -9.90
CA ALA A 226 -4.27 -24.85 -10.02
C ALA A 226 -5.57 -25.27 -10.74
N GLU A 227 -5.47 -26.13 -11.75
CA GLU A 227 -6.63 -26.69 -12.47
C GLU A 227 -7.44 -27.64 -11.59
N GLU A 228 -6.78 -28.49 -10.79
CA GLU A 228 -7.43 -29.36 -9.81
C GLU A 228 -8.22 -28.54 -8.77
N LYS A 229 -7.60 -27.48 -8.21
CA LYS A 229 -8.29 -26.58 -7.27
C LYS A 229 -9.48 -25.85 -7.90
N ARG A 230 -9.37 -25.43 -9.16
CA ARG A 230 -10.48 -24.82 -9.91
C ARG A 230 -11.60 -25.83 -10.16
N ALA A 231 -11.27 -27.06 -10.53
CA ALA A 231 -12.24 -28.12 -10.75
C ALA A 231 -12.96 -28.54 -9.46
N GLU A 232 -12.25 -28.58 -8.33
CA GLU A 232 -12.83 -28.84 -7.01
C GLU A 232 -13.79 -27.71 -6.58
N GLN A 233 -13.41 -26.45 -6.77
CA GLN A 233 -14.29 -25.30 -6.53
C GLN A 233 -15.55 -25.32 -7.40
N LEU A 234 -15.45 -25.72 -8.67
CA LEU A 234 -16.60 -25.86 -9.56
C LEU A 234 -17.53 -26.99 -9.11
N LYS A 235 -17.00 -28.14 -8.69
CA LYS A 235 -17.80 -29.24 -8.13
C LYS A 235 -18.53 -28.82 -6.86
N ILE A 236 -17.85 -28.14 -5.94
CA ILE A 236 -18.48 -27.60 -4.72
C ILE A 236 -19.61 -26.62 -5.07
N ARG A 237 -19.43 -25.79 -6.10
CA ARG A 237 -20.45 -24.84 -6.57
C ARG A 237 -21.66 -25.55 -7.20
N GLU A 238 -21.43 -26.59 -8.00
CA GLU A 238 -22.49 -27.39 -8.60
C GLU A 238 -23.27 -28.21 -7.57
N GLU A 239 -22.59 -28.78 -6.57
CA GLU A 239 -23.23 -29.46 -5.44
C GLU A 239 -24.09 -28.50 -4.61
N ARG A 240 -23.58 -27.30 -4.31
CA ARG A 240 -24.37 -26.24 -3.65
C ARG A 240 -25.59 -25.83 -4.47
N LYS A 241 -25.45 -25.72 -5.80
CA LYS A 241 -26.57 -25.39 -6.69
C LYS A 241 -27.63 -26.49 -6.74
N LYS A 242 -27.21 -27.77 -6.81
CA LYS A 242 -28.15 -28.90 -6.76
C LYS A 242 -28.85 -29.02 -5.41
N ALA A 243 -28.12 -28.83 -4.31
CA ALA A 243 -28.72 -28.80 -2.97
C ALA A 243 -29.74 -27.66 -2.82
N TYR A 244 -29.47 -26.51 -3.43
CA TYR A 244 -30.41 -25.39 -3.51
C TYR A 244 -31.67 -25.74 -4.31
N ASP A 245 -31.52 -26.30 -5.50
CA ASP A 245 -32.63 -26.69 -6.37
C ASP A 245 -33.51 -27.78 -5.72
N GLU A 246 -32.91 -28.76 -5.03
CA GLU A 246 -33.64 -29.79 -4.28
C GLU A 246 -34.38 -29.22 -3.06
N ARG A 247 -33.76 -28.31 -2.28
CA ARG A 247 -34.42 -27.62 -1.18
C ARG A 247 -35.60 -26.79 -1.67
N ARG A 248 -35.42 -26.06 -2.78
CA ARG A 248 -36.47 -25.27 -3.42
C ARG A 248 -37.64 -26.15 -3.85
N LYS A 249 -37.37 -27.32 -4.42
CA LYS A 249 -38.42 -28.26 -4.85
C LYS A 249 -39.20 -28.83 -3.66
N LYS A 250 -38.52 -29.23 -2.57
CA LYS A 250 -39.18 -29.69 -1.34
C LYS A 250 -40.07 -28.61 -0.72
N LEU A 251 -39.61 -27.35 -0.72
CA LEU A 251 -40.40 -26.21 -0.24
C LEU A 251 -41.65 -25.94 -1.09
N LEU A 252 -41.56 -26.11 -2.41
CA LEU A 252 -42.71 -25.97 -3.31
C LEU A 252 -43.72 -27.10 -3.11
N GLU A 253 -43.25 -28.35 -2.97
CA GLU A 253 -44.09 -29.50 -2.68
C GLU A 253 -44.77 -29.39 -1.31
N GLU A 254 -44.07 -28.91 -0.28
CA GLU A 254 -44.65 -28.65 1.04
C GLU A 254 -45.71 -27.54 1.00
N ARG A 255 -45.48 -26.49 0.19
CA ARG A 255 -46.46 -25.42 -0.03
C ARG A 255 -47.70 -25.91 -0.76
N GLU A 256 -47.55 -26.75 -1.77
CA GLU A 256 -48.68 -27.35 -2.48
C GLU A 256 -49.45 -28.33 -1.58
N ALA A 257 -48.77 -29.13 -0.77
CA ALA A 257 -49.39 -30.01 0.20
C ALA A 257 -50.17 -29.23 1.27
N LYS A 258 -49.59 -28.15 1.81
CA LYS A 258 -50.28 -27.24 2.75
C LYS A 258 -51.48 -26.54 2.10
N LYS A 259 -51.40 -26.16 0.83
CA LYS A 259 -52.54 -25.59 0.09
C LYS A 259 -53.66 -26.62 -0.09
N LYS A 260 -53.34 -27.85 -0.51
CA LYS A 260 -54.32 -28.93 -0.67
C LYS A 260 -54.97 -29.33 0.65
N ALA A 261 -54.19 -29.45 1.73
CA ALA A 261 -54.73 -29.73 3.06
C ALA A 261 -55.70 -28.63 3.53
N LYS A 262 -55.38 -27.36 3.26
CA LYS A 262 -56.24 -26.22 3.60
C LYS A 262 -57.50 -26.13 2.72
N GLU A 263 -57.43 -26.57 1.46
CA GLU A 263 -58.61 -26.72 0.59
C GLU A 263 -59.50 -27.89 1.02
N GLU A 264 -58.92 -29.02 1.45
CA GLU A 264 -59.67 -30.15 1.98
C GLU A 264 -60.33 -29.85 3.33
N GLU A 265 -59.66 -29.10 4.22
CA GLU A 265 -60.28 -28.60 5.46
C GLU A 265 -61.44 -27.64 5.14
N ARG A 266 -61.26 -26.73 4.19
CA ARG A 266 -62.31 -25.78 3.81
C ARG A 266 -63.52 -26.45 3.15
N ASN A 267 -63.30 -27.50 2.36
CA ASN A 267 -64.41 -28.29 1.80
C ASN A 267 -65.13 -29.12 2.87
N LYS A 268 -64.42 -29.63 3.88
CA LYS A 268 -65.06 -30.35 5.01
C LYS A 268 -65.87 -29.41 5.90
N GLU A 269 -65.42 -28.18 6.09
CA GLU A 269 -66.19 -27.14 6.81
C GLU A 269 -67.45 -26.74 6.03
N SER A 270 -67.37 -26.57 4.70
CA SER A 270 -68.56 -26.27 3.89
C SER A 270 -69.57 -27.43 3.84
N ASP A 271 -69.10 -28.69 3.78
CA ASP A 271 -69.97 -29.87 3.81
C ASP A 271 -70.65 -30.04 5.19
N GLN A 272 -70.02 -29.58 6.29
CA GLN A 272 -70.61 -29.57 7.63
C GLN A 272 -71.65 -28.45 7.81
N GLU A 273 -71.42 -27.25 7.27
CA GLU A 273 -72.41 -26.17 7.28
C GLU A 273 -73.67 -26.53 6.45
N GLU A 274 -73.52 -27.15 5.27
CA GLU A 274 -74.68 -27.61 4.46
C GLU A 274 -75.50 -28.73 5.14
N THR A 275 -74.87 -29.57 5.97
CA THR A 275 -75.59 -30.63 6.72
C THR A 275 -76.24 -30.15 8.01
N GLU A 276 -75.84 -29.01 8.58
CA GLU A 276 -76.53 -28.36 9.70
C GLU A 276 -77.72 -27.50 9.24
N GLU A 277 -77.68 -26.90 8.05
CA GLU A 277 -78.81 -26.11 7.51
C GLU A 277 -79.99 -26.95 6.98
N THR A 278 -79.81 -28.27 6.80
CA THR A 278 -80.85 -29.18 6.27
C THR A 278 -81.60 -30.02 7.33
N LYS A 279 -81.43 -29.72 8.63
CA LYS A 279 -82.17 -30.35 9.74
C LYS A 279 -83.10 -29.36 10.44
#